data_AF-A0A941KEV8-F1
#
_entry.id   AF-A0A941KEV8-F1
#
_cell.length_a   1.000
_cell.length_b   1.000
_cell.length_c   1.000
_cell.angle_alpha   90.00
_cell.angle_beta   90.00
_cell.angle_gamma   90.00
#
_symmetry.space_group_name_H-M   'P 1'
#
loop_
_entity.id
_entity.type
_entity.pdbx_description
1 polymer ?
#
loop_
_entity_poly.entity_id
_entity_poly.type
_entity_poly.pdbx_seq_one_letter_code
_entity_poly.pdbx_strand_id
1 'polypeptide(L)'
;MLFLRLLFRNRTTSAITAVVLVFAALFTWHKVDKGSAVRKAVAEYVADLELETARARIEEIERRARVAEEAGARLQEKLQAAEGEAIRMNEEIERYAEETDVPADGLVDGGLLDRLRGR
;
A
#
# COMPACT_ATOMS: atom_id res chain seq x y z
N MET A 1 26.91 13.05 -57.25
CA MET A 1 27.84 12.22 -58.07
C MET A 1 29.25 12.79 -58.23
N LEU A 2 29.47 14.12 -58.22
CA LEU A 2 30.80 14.72 -58.41
C LEU A 2 31.79 14.38 -57.26
N PHE A 3 31.31 14.33 -56.02
CA PHE A 3 32.09 13.99 -54.81
C PHE A 3 32.58 12.53 -54.81
N LEU A 4 31.72 11.57 -55.17
CA LEU A 4 32.12 10.16 -55.27
C LEU A 4 33.23 9.96 -56.32
N ARG A 5 33.13 10.66 -57.46
CA ARG A 5 34.14 10.62 -58.52
C ARG A 5 35.50 11.19 -58.07
N LEU A 6 35.51 12.08 -57.09
CA LEU A 6 36.70 12.70 -56.52
C LEU A 6 37.35 11.80 -55.45
N LEU A 7 36.53 11.16 -54.61
CA LEU A 7 36.96 10.18 -53.59
C LEU A 7 37.63 8.95 -54.24
N PHE A 8 37.10 8.46 -55.36
CA PHE A 8 37.60 7.27 -56.05
C PHE A 8 38.44 7.59 -57.31
N ARG A 9 38.92 8.82 -57.46
CA ARG A 9 39.71 9.24 -58.64
C ARG A 9 41.06 8.53 -58.70
N ASN A 10 41.76 8.44 -57.57
CA ASN A 10 43.08 7.82 -57.44
C ASN A 10 43.08 6.71 -56.39
N ARG A 11 43.95 5.71 -56.54
CA ARG A 11 44.07 4.59 -55.58
C ARG A 11 44.33 5.07 -54.15
N THR A 12 45.08 6.16 -53.99
CA THR A 12 45.39 6.78 -52.69
C THR A 12 44.17 7.43 -52.03
N THR A 13 43.38 8.21 -52.76
CA THR A 13 42.15 8.83 -52.22
C THR A 13 41.10 7.78 -51.87
N SER A 14 41.01 6.71 -52.67
CA SER A 14 40.15 5.55 -52.38
C SER A 14 40.56 4.85 -51.09
N ALA A 15 41.86 4.57 -50.91
CA ALA A 15 42.39 3.94 -49.71
C ALA A 15 42.17 4.81 -48.45
N ILE A 16 42.43 6.12 -48.53
CA ILE A 16 42.21 7.06 -47.42
C ILE A 16 40.71 7.09 -47.04
N THR A 17 39.83 7.13 -48.04
CA THR A 17 38.37 7.11 -47.80
C THR A 17 37.93 5.84 -47.09
N ALA A 18 38.42 4.67 -47.52
CA ALA A 18 38.12 3.40 -46.89
C ALA A 18 38.56 3.39 -45.42
N VAL A 19 39.76 3.90 -45.13
CA VAL A 19 40.27 4.01 -43.75
C VAL A 19 39.39 4.92 -42.91
N VAL A 20 39.00 6.10 -43.41
CA VAL A 20 38.12 7.02 -42.68
C VAL A 20 36.76 6.39 -42.39
N LEU A 21 36.18 5.68 -43.36
CA LEU A 21 34.90 4.98 -43.16
C LEU A 21 35.00 3.88 -42.11
N VAL A 22 36.10 3.11 -42.10
CA VAL A 22 36.35 2.08 -41.08
C VAL A 22 36.45 2.73 -39.69
N PHE A 23 37.22 3.81 -39.55
CA PHE A 23 37.32 4.53 -38.27
C PHE A 23 35.97 5.13 -37.82
N ALA A 24 35.19 5.69 -38.73
CA ALA A 24 33.86 6.22 -38.41
C ALA A 24 32.90 5.10 -37.97
N ALA A 25 32.94 3.94 -38.62
CA ALA A 25 32.15 2.77 -38.25
C ALA A 25 32.56 2.23 -36.87
N LEU A 26 33.86 2.06 -36.61
CA LEU A 26 34.38 1.62 -35.31
C LEU A 26 34.05 2.61 -34.19
N PHE A 27 34.16 3.92 -34.45
CA PHE A 27 33.80 4.94 -33.48
C PHE A 27 32.31 4.91 -33.14
N THR A 28 31.46 4.79 -34.15
CA THR A 28 30.00 4.69 -33.97
C THR A 28 29.65 3.42 -33.20
N TRP A 29 30.27 2.29 -33.54
CA TRP A 29 30.13 1.04 -32.80
C TRP A 29 30.53 1.21 -31.32
N HIS A 30 31.70 1.78 -31.04
CA HIS A 30 32.17 2.02 -29.68
C HIS A 30 31.21 2.90 -28.86
N LYS A 31 30.62 3.92 -29.47
CA LYS A 31 29.64 4.79 -28.81
C LYS A 31 28.34 4.06 -28.51
N VAL A 32 27.84 3.27 -29.46
CA VAL A 32 26.64 2.44 -29.27
C VAL A 32 26.87 1.40 -28.18
N ASP A 33 28.02 0.72 -28.20
CA ASP A 33 28.43 -0.29 -27.23
C ASP A 33 28.47 0.28 -25.80
N LYS A 34 29.19 1.40 -25.58
CA LYS A 34 29.20 2.09 -24.29
C LYS A 34 27.80 2.52 -23.84
N GLY A 35 26.99 3.06 -24.74
CA GLY A 35 25.62 3.45 -24.43
C GLY A 35 24.75 2.26 -24.03
N SER A 36 24.95 1.11 -24.68
CA SER A 36 24.26 -0.14 -24.36
C SER A 36 24.66 -0.68 -22.99
N ALA A 37 25.96 -0.69 -22.68
CA ALA A 37 26.48 -1.12 -21.39
C ALA A 37 25.93 -0.29 -20.23
N VAL A 38 25.91 1.04 -20.38
CA VAL A 38 25.33 1.95 -19.37
C VAL A 38 23.82 1.70 -19.20
N ARG A 39 23.06 1.59 -20.30
CA ARG A 39 21.62 1.31 -20.21
C ARG A 39 21.33 -0.01 -19.51
N LYS A 40 22.13 -1.04 -19.78
CA LYS A 40 22.01 -2.34 -19.11
C LYS A 40 22.27 -2.22 -17.61
N ALA A 41 23.36 -1.56 -17.22
CA ALA A 41 23.70 -1.34 -15.82
C ALA A 41 22.62 -0.52 -15.07
N VAL A 42 22.06 0.50 -15.72
CA VAL A 42 20.95 1.28 -15.14
C VAL A 42 19.70 0.42 -15.00
N ALA A 43 19.34 -0.37 -16.01
CA ALA A 43 18.17 -1.25 -15.95
C ALA A 43 18.30 -2.28 -14.81
N GLU A 44 19.47 -2.87 -14.63
CA GLU A 44 19.76 -3.81 -13.56
C GLU A 44 19.65 -3.12 -12.17
N TYR A 45 20.29 -1.96 -12.01
CA TYR A 45 20.20 -1.19 -10.77
C TYR A 45 18.76 -0.77 -10.41
N VAL A 46 17.99 -0.31 -11.40
CA VAL A 46 16.59 0.06 -11.20
C VAL A 46 15.76 -1.16 -10.82
N ALA A 47 15.97 -2.31 -11.48
CA ALA A 47 15.25 -3.54 -11.15
C ALA A 47 15.54 -3.99 -9.71
N ASP A 48 16.80 -3.92 -9.26
CA ASP A 48 17.18 -4.26 -7.89
C ASP A 48 16.54 -3.32 -6.87
N LEU A 49 16.55 -2.01 -7.14
CA LEU A 49 15.90 -1.00 -6.29
C LEU A 49 14.38 -1.19 -6.22
N GLU A 50 13.73 -1.45 -7.35
CA GLU A 50 12.29 -1.72 -7.42
C GLU A 50 11.94 -2.99 -6.63
N LEU A 51 12.78 -4.02 -6.71
CA LEU A 51 12.59 -5.26 -5.98
C LEU A 51 12.80 -5.09 -4.47
N GLU A 52 13.82 -4.32 -4.06
CA GLU A 52 14.06 -3.98 -2.65
C GLU A 52 12.92 -3.15 -2.07
N THR A 53 12.48 -2.12 -2.78
CA THR A 53 11.36 -1.27 -2.36
C THR A 53 10.05 -2.04 -2.30
N ALA A 54 9.80 -2.96 -3.24
CA ALA A 54 8.63 -3.84 -3.19
C ALA A 54 8.66 -4.76 -1.96
N ARG A 55 9.82 -5.35 -1.64
CA ARG A 55 10.01 -6.17 -0.44
C ARG A 55 9.75 -5.38 0.84
N ALA A 56 10.32 -4.19 0.96
CA ALA A 56 10.11 -3.32 2.12
C ALA A 56 8.63 -2.92 2.29
N ARG A 57 7.91 -2.69 1.19
CA ARG A 57 6.45 -2.42 1.24
C ARG A 57 5.66 -3.64 1.71
N ILE A 58 6.00 -4.83 1.25
CA ILE A 58 5.34 -6.08 1.68
C ILE A 58 5.55 -6.29 3.18
N GLU A 59 6.79 -6.16 3.65
CA GLU A 59 7.13 -6.32 5.07
C GLU A 59 6.36 -5.33 5.95
N GLU A 60 6.25 -4.07 5.52
CA GLU A 60 5.49 -3.05 6.23
C GLU A 60 3.99 -3.36 6.26
N ILE A 61 3.42 -3.85 5.15
CA ILE A 61 2.02 -4.27 5.09
C ILE A 61 1.76 -5.45 6.02
N GLU A 62 2.62 -6.46 6.01
CA GLU A 62 2.52 -7.62 6.91
C GLU A 62 2.62 -7.21 8.38
N ARG A 63 3.54 -6.30 8.70
CA ARG A 63 3.67 -5.75 10.06
C ARG A 63 2.37 -5.08 10.50
N ARG A 64 1.77 -4.25 9.65
CA ARG A 64 0.49 -3.59 9.94
C ARG A 64 -0.66 -4.58 10.08
N ALA A 65 -0.69 -5.61 9.22
CA ALA A 65 -1.70 -6.67 9.28
C ALA A 65 -1.65 -7.40 10.63
N ARG A 66 -0.45 -7.79 11.11
CA ARG A 66 -0.28 -8.42 12.43
C ARG A 66 -0.78 -7.53 13.57
N VAL A 67 -0.43 -6.25 13.56
CA VAL A 67 -0.90 -5.31 14.59
C VAL A 67 -2.42 -5.15 14.55
N ALA A 68 -3.02 -5.09 13.36
CA ALA A 68 -4.47 -4.99 13.19
C ALA A 68 -5.18 -6.27 13.65
N GLU A 69 -4.61 -7.44 13.37
CA GLU A 69 -5.14 -8.74 13.80
C GLU A 69 -5.13 -8.85 15.34
N GLU A 70 -4.01 -8.50 15.99
CA GLU A 70 -3.93 -8.47 17.45
C GLU A 70 -4.93 -7.48 18.07
N ALA A 71 -5.06 -6.29 17.48
CA ALA A 71 -6.03 -5.30 17.94
C ALA A 71 -7.47 -5.79 17.75
N GLY A 72 -7.75 -6.45 16.62
CA GLY A 72 -9.04 -7.07 16.33
C GLY A 72 -9.39 -8.19 17.31
N ALA A 73 -8.44 -9.07 17.63
CA ALA A 73 -8.63 -10.13 18.61
C ALA A 73 -8.97 -9.56 20.01
N ARG A 74 -8.22 -8.53 20.46
CA ARG A 74 -8.51 -7.84 21.72
C ARG A 74 -9.86 -7.14 21.72
N LEU A 75 -10.27 -6.57 20.59
CA LEU A 75 -11.59 -5.94 20.46
C LEU A 75 -12.71 -6.98 20.53
N GLN A 76 -12.54 -8.12 19.86
CA GLN A 76 -13.49 -9.22 19.87
C GLN A 76 -13.69 -9.79 21.28
N GLU A 77 -12.61 -9.98 22.03
CA GLU A 77 -12.66 -10.42 23.42
C GLU A 77 -13.47 -9.44 24.29
N LYS A 78 -13.23 -8.14 24.14
CA LYS A 78 -13.98 -7.10 24.86
C LYS A 78 -15.46 -7.07 24.50
N LEU A 79 -15.79 -7.27 23.22
CA LEU A 79 -17.18 -7.34 22.76
C LEU A 79 -17.90 -8.54 23.39
N GLN A 80 -17.28 -9.72 23.38
CA GLN A 80 -17.85 -10.92 24.01
C GLN A 80 -18.07 -10.74 25.51
N ALA A 81 -17.11 -10.11 26.20
CA ALA A 81 -17.24 -9.80 27.62
C ALA A 81 -18.41 -8.82 27.88
N ALA A 82 -18.50 -7.75 27.10
CA ALA A 82 -19.57 -6.76 27.23
C ALA A 82 -20.95 -7.35 26.90
N GLU A 83 -21.06 -8.21 25.88
CA GLU A 83 -22.28 -8.93 25.55
C GLU A 83 -22.71 -9.86 26.70
N GLY A 84 -21.77 -10.60 27.30
CA GLY A 84 -22.06 -11.45 28.45
C GLY A 84 -22.50 -10.66 29.69
N GLU A 85 -21.90 -9.50 29.94
CA GLU A 85 -22.33 -8.58 31.00
C GLU A 85 -23.73 -8.03 30.75
N ALA A 86 -24.05 -7.65 29.51
CA ALA A 86 -25.36 -7.16 29.13
C ALA A 86 -26.46 -8.22 29.32
N ILE A 87 -26.19 -9.47 28.93
CA ILE A 87 -27.12 -10.60 29.13
C ILE A 87 -27.37 -10.81 30.62
N ARG A 88 -26.31 -10.91 31.43
CA ARG A 88 -26.43 -11.08 32.88
C ARG A 88 -27.21 -9.94 33.54
N MET A 89 -26.95 -8.70 33.14
CA MET A 89 -27.64 -7.54 33.69
C MET A 89 -29.13 -7.56 33.30
N ASN A 90 -29.46 -7.99 32.09
CA ASN A 90 -30.85 -8.15 31.67
C ASN A 90 -31.56 -9.25 32.49
N GLU A 91 -30.92 -10.40 32.69
CA GLU A 91 -31.44 -11.48 33.55
C GLU A 91 -31.65 -11.02 35.01
N GLU A 92 -30.74 -10.19 35.54
CA GLU A 92 -30.87 -9.61 36.89
C GLU A 92 -32.06 -8.65 36.98
N ILE A 93 -32.27 -7.81 35.96
CA ILE A 93 -33.43 -6.90 35.88
C ILE A 93 -34.72 -7.70 35.80
N GLU A 94 -34.79 -8.74 34.96
CA GLU A 94 -35.96 -9.60 34.83
C GLU A 94 -36.29 -10.28 36.17
N ARG A 95 -35.28 -10.87 36.82
CA ARG A 95 -35.45 -11.49 38.14
C ARG A 95 -35.90 -10.49 39.19
N TYR A 96 -35.30 -9.30 39.22
CA TYR A 96 -35.71 -8.25 40.15
C TYR A 96 -37.17 -7.83 39.93
N ALA A 97 -37.61 -7.75 38.67
CA ALA A 97 -39.00 -7.44 38.33
C ALA A 97 -39.98 -8.55 38.73
N GLU A 98 -39.56 -9.83 38.68
CA GLU A 98 -40.38 -10.97 39.11
C GLU A 98 -40.43 -11.13 40.64
N GLU A 99 -39.31 -10.93 41.34
CA GLU A 99 -39.20 -11.14 42.79
C GLU A 99 -39.66 -9.93 43.62
N THR A 100 -39.64 -8.73 43.03
CA THR A 100 -40.04 -7.50 43.72
C THR A 100 -41.52 -7.24 43.50
N ASP A 101 -42.34 -7.55 44.49
CA ASP A 101 -43.73 -7.10 44.53
C ASP A 101 -43.75 -5.60 44.78
N VAL A 102 -44.06 -4.80 43.75
CA VAL A 102 -44.05 -3.33 43.86
C VAL A 102 -45.25 -2.91 44.70
N PRO A 103 -45.05 -2.32 45.90
CA PRO A 103 -46.17 -1.90 46.73
C PRO A 103 -46.99 -0.85 45.99
N ALA A 104 -48.32 -1.01 45.98
CA ALA A 104 -49.24 -0.07 45.32
C ALA A 104 -49.07 1.38 45.83
N ASP A 105 -48.63 1.57 47.08
CA ASP A 105 -48.37 2.88 47.69
C ASP A 105 -47.15 3.63 47.11
N GLY A 106 -46.27 2.94 46.36
CA GLY A 106 -45.06 3.51 45.73
C GLY A 106 -45.19 3.75 44.23
N LEU A 107 -46.30 3.33 43.60
CA LEU A 107 -46.52 3.53 42.17
C LEU A 107 -46.84 5.00 41.90
N VAL A 108 -45.88 5.72 41.34
CA VAL A 108 -46.08 7.09 40.85
C VAL A 108 -46.92 7.01 39.57
N ASP A 109 -48.23 7.18 39.71
CA ASP A 109 -49.16 7.39 38.59
C ASP A 109 -48.78 8.66 37.81
N GLY A 110 -49.05 8.68 36.50
CA GLY A 110 -48.90 9.86 35.63
C GLY A 110 -49.58 11.11 36.20
N GLY A 111 -50.66 10.95 36.97
CA GLY A 111 -51.31 12.06 37.69
C GLY A 111 -50.48 12.71 38.82
N LEU A 112 -49.45 12.04 39.36
CA LEU A 112 -48.49 12.65 40.28
C LEU A 112 -47.39 13.38 39.52
N LEU A 113 -46.97 12.84 38.36
CA LEU A 113 -46.00 13.47 37.47
C LEU A 113 -46.54 14.81 36.92
N ASP A 114 -47.83 14.85 36.58
CA ASP A 114 -48.51 16.07 36.13
C ASP A 114 -48.61 17.11 37.27
N ARG A 115 -48.96 16.68 38.48
CA ARG A 115 -48.96 17.55 39.68
C ARG A 115 -47.59 18.13 40.00
N LEU A 116 -46.51 17.34 39.89
CA LEU A 116 -45.13 17.83 40.06
C LEU A 116 -44.69 18.77 38.94
N ARG A 117 -45.23 18.59 37.73
CA ARG A 117 -45.03 19.51 36.59
C ARG A 117 -45.91 20.77 36.68
N GLY A 118 -46.76 20.90 37.71
CA GLY A 118 -47.67 22.02 37.90
C GLY A 118 -48.78 22.08 36.86
N ARG A 119 -49.17 20.93 36.30
CA ARG A 119 -50.32 20.77 35.39
C ARG A 119 -51.48 20.06 36.08
#